data_AF-A0A354M229-F1
#
_entry.id   AF-A0A354M229-F1
#
_cell.length_a   1.000
_cell.length_b   1.000
_cell.length_c   1.000
_cell.angle_alpha   90.00
_cell.angle_beta   90.00
_cell.angle_gamma   90.00
#
_symmetry.space_group_name_H-M   'P 1'
#
loop_
_entity.id
_entity.type
_entity.pdbx_description
1 polymer ?
#
loop_
_entity_poly.entity_id
_entity_poly.type
_entity_poly.pdbx_seq_one_letter_code
_entity_poly.pdbx_strand_id
1 'polypeptide(L)'
;PGCQILVARKGKIVYDRTFGYFDYAHTHPVRSEDVYDVASITKAIATVPAIMLLNDKNQININSGISRYIPEIRKTFSPNITIRKVLFHETGLPSG
;
A
#
# COMPACT_ATOMS: atom_id res chain seq x y z
N PRO A 1 -22.02 -12.34 -2.19
CA PRO A 1 -20.69 -11.69 -2.29
C PRO A 1 -20.23 -11.67 -3.74
N GLY A 2 -19.30 -10.79 -4.09
CA GLY A 2 -18.81 -10.62 -5.46
C GLY A 2 -17.38 -10.09 -5.52
N CYS A 3 -16.75 -10.22 -6.68
CA CYS A 3 -15.37 -9.79 -6.91
C CYS A 3 -15.09 -9.59 -8.41
N GLN A 4 -13.93 -9.02 -8.71
CA GLN A 4 -13.34 -9.00 -10.05
C GLN A 4 -11.97 -9.70 -10.00
N ILE A 5 -11.66 -10.47 -11.04
CA ILE A 5 -10.38 -11.17 -11.20
C ILE A 5 -9.74 -10.70 -12.49
N LEU A 6 -8.53 -10.14 -12.37
CA LEU A 6 -7.68 -9.75 -13.49
C LEU A 6 -6.37 -10.54 -13.45
N VAL A 7 -5.98 -11.12 -14.58
CA VAL A 7 -4.69 -11.81 -14.76
C VAL A 7 -3.98 -11.21 -15.96
N ALA A 8 -2.76 -10.74 -15.75
CA ALA A 8 -1.88 -10.25 -16.80
C ALA A 8 -0.63 -11.12 -16.92
N ARG A 9 -0.21 -11.43 -18.15
CA ARG A 9 1.00 -12.20 -18.45
C ARG A 9 1.74 -11.53 -19.61
N LYS A 10 3.04 -11.27 -19.42
CA LYS A 10 3.90 -10.60 -20.42
C LYS A 10 3.30 -9.27 -20.92
N GLY A 11 2.82 -8.44 -19.99
CA GLY A 11 2.24 -7.12 -20.29
C GLY A 11 0.87 -7.15 -20.99
N LYS A 12 0.24 -8.33 -21.13
CA LYS A 12 -1.09 -8.46 -21.73
C LYS A 12 -2.07 -9.04 -20.72
N ILE A 13 -3.28 -8.48 -20.66
CA ILE A 13 -4.39 -9.05 -19.88
C ILE A 13 -4.85 -10.32 -20.60
N VAL A 14 -4.82 -11.45 -19.89
CA VAL A 14 -5.26 -12.76 -20.40
C VAL A 14 -6.56 -13.23 -19.76
N TYR A 15 -7.00 -12.56 -18.70
CA TYR A 15 -8.28 -12.80 -18.02
C TYR A 15 -8.74 -11.52 -17.31
N ASP A 16 -10.01 -11.17 -17.49
CA ASP A 16 -10.67 -10.05 -16.79
C ASP A 16 -12.19 -10.33 -16.73
N ARG A 17 -12.68 -10.67 -15.54
CA ARG A 17 -14.07 -11.07 -15.30
C ARG A 17 -14.55 -10.65 -13.92
N THR A 18 -15.81 -10.23 -13.86
CA THR A 18 -16.54 -9.93 -12.62
C THR A 18 -17.47 -11.09 -12.24
N PHE A 19 -17.72 -11.24 -10.94
CA PHE A 19 -18.53 -12.30 -10.36
C PHE A 19 -19.40 -11.78 -9.24
N GLY A 20 -20.63 -12.29 -9.15
CA GLY A 20 -21.49 -12.10 -7.99
C GLY A 20 -22.06 -10.68 -7.85
N TYR A 21 -22.41 -10.35 -6.60
CA TYR A 21 -23.18 -9.16 -6.21
C TYR A 21 -22.64 -8.59 -4.89
N PHE A 22 -22.82 -7.29 -4.69
CA PHE A 22 -22.46 -6.62 -3.43
C PHE A 22 -23.42 -6.92 -2.28
N ASP A 23 -24.62 -7.37 -2.59
CA ASP A 23 -25.65 -7.73 -1.61
C ASP A 23 -26.12 -9.18 -1.78
N TYR A 24 -26.80 -9.68 -0.74
CA TYR A 24 -27.36 -11.03 -0.70
C TYR A 24 -28.73 -11.15 -1.39
N ALA A 25 -29.39 -10.03 -1.67
CA ALA A 25 -30.66 -9.99 -2.40
C ALA A 25 -30.46 -10.01 -3.93
N HIS A 26 -29.20 -10.00 -4.39
CA HIS A 26 -28.80 -10.00 -5.80
C HIS A 26 -29.29 -8.79 -6.59
N THR A 27 -29.30 -7.62 -5.96
CA THR A 27 -29.80 -6.38 -6.58
C THR A 27 -28.69 -5.50 -7.18
N HIS A 28 -27.47 -5.59 -6.65
CA HIS A 28 -26.31 -4.82 -7.10
C HIS A 28 -25.21 -5.75 -7.63
N PRO A 29 -25.19 -6.06 -8.95
CA PRO A 29 -24.16 -6.89 -9.55
C PRO A 29 -22.82 -6.16 -9.61
N VAL A 30 -21.72 -6.91 -9.51
CA VAL A 30 -20.37 -6.35 -9.70
C VAL A 30 -20.12 -6.01 -11.17
N ARG A 31 -19.61 -4.81 -11.41
CA ARG A 31 -19.23 -4.24 -12.70
C ARG A 31 -17.73 -4.00 -12.76
N SER A 32 -17.18 -3.98 -13.97
CA SER A 32 -15.74 -3.84 -14.22
C SER A 32 -15.15 -2.49 -13.81
N GLU A 33 -16.02 -1.48 -13.69
CA GLU A 33 -15.72 -0.10 -13.35
C GLU A 33 -15.94 0.21 -11.86
N ASP A 34 -16.39 -0.77 -11.07
CA ASP A 34 -16.59 -0.57 -9.65
C ASP A 34 -15.25 -0.37 -8.92
N VAL A 35 -15.26 0.53 -7.94
CA VAL A 35 -14.08 0.86 -7.14
C VAL A 35 -14.12 0.09 -5.82
N TYR A 36 -13.00 -0.54 -5.49
CA TYR A 36 -12.83 -1.29 -4.24
C TYR A 36 -11.89 -0.55 -3.30
N ASP A 37 -12.15 -0.67 -2.00
CA ASP A 37 -11.12 -0.44 -0.99
C ASP A 37 -10.11 -1.60 -1.04
N VAL A 38 -8.91 -1.31 -1.56
CA VAL A 38 -7.83 -2.30 -1.69
C VAL A 38 -7.01 -2.46 -0.40
N ALA A 39 -7.39 -1.76 0.67
CA ALA A 39 -6.83 -1.85 2.00
C ALA A 39 -5.29 -1.81 2.00
N SER A 40 -4.64 -2.82 2.56
CA SER A 40 -3.18 -2.84 2.71
C SER A 40 -2.40 -2.95 1.40
N ILE A 41 -3.03 -3.27 0.26
CA ILE A 41 -2.37 -3.21 -1.06
C ILE A 41 -1.86 -1.78 -1.33
N THR A 42 -2.56 -0.76 -0.80
CA THR A 42 -2.17 0.66 -0.88
C THR A 42 -0.71 0.90 -0.46
N LYS A 43 -0.21 0.17 0.54
CA LYS A 43 1.19 0.31 1.00
C LYS A 43 2.18 -0.01 -0.11
N ALA A 44 1.92 -1.09 -0.85
CA ALA A 44 2.81 -1.58 -1.91
C ALA A 44 2.70 -0.75 -3.20
N ILE A 45 1.49 -0.33 -3.58
CA ILE A 45 1.27 0.35 -4.88
C ILE A 45 1.39 1.88 -4.80
N ALA A 46 1.23 2.48 -3.62
CA ALA A 46 1.28 3.93 -3.44
C ALA A 46 2.39 4.36 -2.48
N THR A 47 2.39 3.87 -1.25
CA THR A 47 3.31 4.37 -0.20
C THR A 47 4.78 4.07 -0.52
N VAL A 48 5.11 2.82 -0.84
CA VAL A 48 6.49 2.42 -1.14
C VAL A 48 7.02 3.16 -2.40
N PRO A 49 6.32 3.17 -3.55
CA PRO A 49 6.77 3.90 -4.74
C PRO A 49 6.94 5.40 -4.51
N ALA A 50 6.03 6.05 -3.77
CA ALA A 50 6.16 7.45 -3.44
C ALA A 50 7.44 7.74 -2.63
N ILE A 51 7.73 6.92 -1.62
CA ILE A 51 8.95 7.07 -0.81
C ILE A 51 10.21 6.79 -1.65
N MET A 52 10.20 5.77 -2.50
CA MET A 52 11.34 5.48 -3.39
C MET A 52 11.57 6.60 -4.40
N LEU A 53 10.51 7.19 -4.97
CA LEU A 53 10.63 8.35 -5.86
C LEU A 53 11.27 9.56 -5.16
N LEU A 54 10.90 9.82 -3.90
CA LEU A 54 11.50 10.88 -3.09
C LEU A 54 12.96 10.56 -2.74
N ASN A 55 13.29 9.27 -2.54
CA ASN A 55 14.65 8.80 -2.35
C ASN A 55 15.52 9.03 -3.58
N ASP A 56 15.02 8.67 -4.77
CA ASP A 56 15.74 8.85 -6.03
C ASP A 56 15.98 10.34 -6.35
N LYS A 57 15.06 11.21 -5.91
CA LYS A 57 15.21 12.68 -6.00
C LYS A 57 16.11 13.28 -4.91
N ASN A 58 16.73 12.47 -4.06
CA ASN A 58 17.52 12.89 -2.89
C ASN A 58 16.76 13.79 -1.90
N GLN A 59 15.43 13.77 -1.91
CA GLN A 59 14.59 14.53 -0.96
C GLN A 59 14.42 13.76 0.36
N ILE A 60 14.45 12.43 0.28
CA ILE A 60 14.49 11.53 1.43
C ILE A 60 15.71 10.62 1.28
N ASN A 61 16.28 10.17 2.40
CA ASN A 61 17.24 9.08 2.42
C ASN A 61 16.67 7.97 3.32
N ILE A 62 16.36 6.83 2.73
CA ILE A 62 15.68 5.73 3.45
C ILE A 62 16.53 5.13 4.58
N ASN A 63 17.84 5.35 4.56
CA ASN A 63 18.75 4.91 5.61
C ASN A 63 18.90 5.94 6.74
N SER A 64 18.30 7.13 6.60
CA SER A 64 18.22 8.11 7.69
C SER A 64 17.14 7.73 8.70
N GLY A 65 17.32 8.15 9.96
CA GLY A 65 16.31 8.05 11.01
C GLY A 65 15.01 8.78 10.61
N ILE A 66 13.86 8.15 10.83
CA ILE A 66 12.56 8.73 10.42
C ILE A 66 12.26 10.06 11.12
N SER A 67 12.75 10.23 12.35
CA SER A 67 12.59 11.44 13.16
C SER A 67 13.32 12.68 12.59
N ARG A 68 14.18 12.48 11.58
CA ARG A 68 14.74 13.57 10.77
C ARG A 68 13.66 14.29 9.98
N TYR A 69 12.70 13.55 9.43
CA TYR A 69 11.65 14.04 8.54
C TYR A 69 10.33 14.32 9.26
N ILE A 70 10.12 13.70 10.42
CA ILE A 70 8.95 13.91 11.29
C ILE A 70 9.47 14.37 12.66
N PRO A 71 9.69 15.67 12.88
CA PRO A 71 10.27 16.16 14.13
C PRO A 71 9.45 15.85 15.39
N GLU A 72 8.13 15.72 15.25
CA GLU A 72 7.16 15.51 16.32
C GLU A 72 7.41 14.19 17.07
N ILE A 73 7.96 13.19 16.38
CA ILE A 73 8.17 11.86 16.94
C ILE A 73 9.54 11.68 17.60
N ARG A 74 10.42 12.70 17.59
CA ARG A 74 11.79 12.61 18.14
C ARG A 74 11.86 12.21 19.61
N LYS A 75 10.86 12.59 20.41
CA LYS A 75 10.82 12.29 21.86
C LYS A 75 10.37 10.85 22.14
N THR A 76 9.62 10.26 21.21
CA THR A 76 8.96 8.96 21.40
C THR A 76 9.67 7.86 20.63
N PHE A 77 10.32 8.19 19.52
CA PHE A 77 10.97 7.22 18.63
C PHE A 77 12.49 7.36 18.66
N SER A 78 13.15 6.22 18.82
CA SER A 78 14.61 6.12 18.76
C SER A 78 15.12 6.64 17.39
N PRO A 79 16.21 7.44 17.37
CA PRO A 79 16.84 7.87 16.10
C PRO A 79 17.37 6.68 15.27
N ASN A 80 17.52 5.49 15.87
CA ASN A 80 17.96 4.26 15.20
C ASN A 80 16.85 3.57 14.38
N ILE A 81 15.61 4.09 14.43
CA ILE A 81 14.51 3.65 13.57
C ILE A 81 14.63 4.42 12.25
N THR A 82 15.16 3.76 11.23
CA THR A 82 15.29 4.31 9.89
C THR A 82 13.98 4.16 9.11
N ILE A 83 13.79 4.97 8.08
CA ILE A 83 12.63 4.81 7.17
C ILE A 83 12.62 3.40 6.56
N ARG A 84 13.79 2.85 6.23
CA ARG A 84 13.94 1.45 5.79
C ARG A 84 13.29 0.49 6.80
N LYS A 85 13.65 0.56 8.08
CA LYS A 85 13.06 -0.32 9.11
C LYS A 85 11.54 -0.17 9.19
N VAL A 86 11.00 1.03 8.98
CA VAL A 86 9.55 1.25 8.93
C VAL A 86 8.92 0.53 7.74
N LEU A 87 9.50 0.66 6.54
CA LEU A 87 8.99 0.02 5.32
C LEU A 87 9.07 -1.52 5.39
N PHE A 88 10.07 -2.06 6.08
CA PHE A 88 10.26 -3.51 6.25
C PHE A 88 9.50 -4.09 7.46
N HIS A 89 8.75 -3.27 8.21
CA HIS A 89 8.09 -3.70 9.45
C HIS A 89 9.07 -4.22 10.53
N GLU A 90 10.27 -3.66 10.60
CA GLU A 90 11.36 -4.05 11.51
C GLU A 90 11.54 -3.05 12.67
N THR A 91 10.49 -2.30 13.01
CA THR A 91 10.54 -1.27 14.05
C THR A 91 10.35 -1.82 15.46
N GLY A 92 9.79 -3.01 15.59
CA GLY A 92 9.36 -3.59 16.87
C GLY A 92 8.08 -2.96 17.43
N LEU A 93 7.39 -2.11 16.66
CA LEU A 93 6.08 -1.58 17.06
C LEU A 93 5.02 -2.68 16.98
N PRO A 94 4.10 -2.78 17.95
CA PRO A 94 2.99 -3.71 17.88
C PRO A 94 2.06 -3.36 16.71
N SER A 95 1.35 -4.36 16.18
CA SER A 95 0.18 -4.11 15.32
C SER A 95 -0.89 -3.41 16.15
N GLY A 96 -1.42 -2.30 15.64
CA GLY A 96 -2.57 -1.62 16.22
C GLY A 96 -3.87 -2.39 16.01
#